data_AF-A0A3B8LL05-F1
#
_entry.id   AF-A0A3B8LL05-F1
#
_cell.length_a   1.000
_cell.length_b   1.000
_cell.length_c   1.000
_cell.angle_alpha   90.00
_cell.angle_beta   90.00
_cell.angle_gamma   90.00
#
_symmetry.space_group_name_H-M   'P 1'
#
loop_
_entity.id
_entity.type
_entity.pdbx_description
1 polymer ?
#
loop_
_entity_poly.entity_id
_entity_poly.type
_entity_poly.pdbx_seq_one_letter_code
_entity_poly.pdbx_strand_id
1 'polypeptide(L)'
;RNARESDQNIVSYYGKSNAKKRGVYRLFRREKTVIDAEPDKGGVSQMLLDNVVSLRIRYWDRQKTDWVREWDTERIENALAIPPLVEIKLVLQDEGGKKMTFLTRTKIFMSERLTR
;
A
#
# COMPACT_ATOMS: atom_id res chain seq x y z
N ARG A 1 -28.91 5.52 -15.00
CA ARG A 1 -28.33 6.24 -13.83
C ARG A 1 -26.85 6.44 -14.16
N ASN A 2 -26.48 7.61 -14.70
CA ASN A 2 -25.12 7.91 -15.16
C ASN A 2 -24.25 8.26 -13.95
N ALA A 3 -23.62 7.26 -13.34
CA ALA A 3 -22.57 7.52 -12.37
C ALA A 3 -21.30 7.91 -13.15
N ARG A 4 -20.74 9.09 -12.87
CA ARG A 4 -19.38 9.46 -13.27
C ARG A 4 -18.40 8.61 -12.45
N GLU A 5 -18.35 7.31 -12.72
CA GLU A 5 -17.23 6.49 -12.26
C GLU A 5 -16.01 6.92 -13.07
N SER A 6 -15.04 7.52 -12.38
CA SER A 6 -13.69 7.65 -12.91
C SER A 6 -13.05 6.27 -12.86
N ASP A 7 -12.15 5.99 -13.79
CA ASP A 7 -11.15 4.93 -13.72
C ASP A 7 -10.18 5.06 -12.52
N GLN A 8 -10.23 6.19 -11.81
CA GLN A 8 -9.44 6.49 -10.63
C GLN A 8 -10.19 6.08 -9.36
N ASN A 9 -9.48 5.44 -8.43
CA ASN A 9 -9.98 5.05 -7.13
C ASN A 9 -8.91 5.29 -6.04
N ILE A 10 -9.30 5.12 -4.78
CA ILE A 10 -8.39 5.11 -3.64
C ILE A 10 -8.25 3.67 -3.16
N VAL A 11 -7.02 3.18 -3.10
CA VAL A 11 -6.69 1.85 -2.56
C VAL A 11 -5.86 2.00 -1.30
N SER A 12 -6.27 1.36 -0.21
CA SER A 12 -5.53 1.32 1.05
C SER A 12 -5.28 -0.12 1.50
N TYR A 13 -4.14 -0.35 2.16
CA TYR A 13 -3.80 -1.63 2.79
C TYR A 13 -3.56 -1.40 4.28
N TYR A 14 -4.13 -2.26 5.12
CA TYR A 14 -3.94 -2.17 6.58
C TYR A 14 -4.03 -3.53 7.27
N GLY A 15 -3.33 -3.66 8.39
CA GLY A 15 -3.36 -4.84 9.24
C GLY A 15 -4.40 -4.72 10.36
N LYS A 16 -5.09 -5.81 10.67
CA LYS A 16 -5.84 -5.98 11.94
C LYS A 16 -5.23 -7.13 12.72
N SER A 17 -5.05 -6.95 14.03
CA SER A 17 -4.50 -7.98 14.91
C SER A 17 -5.35 -9.25 14.86
N ASN A 18 -4.69 -10.41 14.83
CA ASN A 18 -5.36 -11.70 14.95
C ASN A 18 -5.64 -11.98 16.43
N ALA A 19 -6.92 -12.09 16.81
CA ALA A 19 -7.32 -12.32 18.19
C ALA A 19 -6.75 -13.62 18.80
N LYS A 20 -6.40 -14.60 17.98
CA LYS A 20 -5.90 -15.92 18.42
C LYS A 20 -4.38 -16.02 18.44
N LYS A 21 -3.66 -15.14 17.73
CA LYS A 21 -2.20 -15.24 17.52
C LYS A 21 -1.54 -13.88 17.72
N ARG A 22 -0.82 -13.70 18.84
CA ARG A 22 -0.11 -12.46 19.14
C ARG A 22 1.00 -12.20 18.10
N GLY A 23 1.10 -10.95 17.64
CA GLY A 23 2.11 -10.56 16.64
C GLY A 23 1.80 -11.04 15.21
N VAL A 24 0.60 -11.58 14.99
CA VAL A 24 0.09 -12.01 13.70
C VAL A 24 -1.14 -11.17 13.36
N TYR A 25 -1.29 -10.84 12.10
CA TYR A 25 -2.29 -9.92 11.58
C TYR A 25 -3.04 -10.53 10.39
N ARG A 26 -4.21 -9.97 10.13
CA ARG A 26 -4.94 -10.12 8.87
C ARG A 26 -4.73 -8.86 8.04
N LEU A 27 -4.29 -9.03 6.80
CA LEU A 27 -4.12 -7.93 5.85
C LEU A 27 -5.44 -7.70 5.12
N PHE A 28 -5.88 -6.45 5.12
CA PHE A 28 -7.05 -6.00 4.39
C PHE A 28 -6.64 -5.08 3.25
N ARG A 29 -7.36 -5.17 2.14
CA ARG A 29 -7.39 -4.17 1.08
C ARG A 29 -8.73 -3.47 1.13
N ARG A 30 -8.69 -2.14 1.09
CA ARG A 30 -9.87 -1.29 0.96
C ARG A 30 -9.82 -0.56 -0.36
N GLU A 31 -10.95 -0.53 -1.04
CA GLU A 31 -11.13 0.21 -2.28
C GLU A 31 -12.31 1.18 -2.14
N LYS A 32 -12.07 2.44 -2.51
CA LYS A 32 -13.07 3.50 -2.53
C LYS A 32 -13.10 4.09 -3.94
N THR A 33 -14.25 4.02 -4.59
CA THR A 33 -14.44 4.51 -5.97
C THR A 33 -14.59 6.04 -6.04
N VAL A 34 -14.82 6.70 -4.91
CA VAL A 34 -14.96 8.16 -4.81
C VAL A 34 -13.69 8.77 -4.23
N ILE A 35 -13.12 9.73 -4.94
CA ILE A 35 -12.00 10.55 -4.46
C ILE A 35 -12.57 11.80 -3.80
N ASP A 36 -12.28 11.99 -2.52
CA ASP A 36 -12.71 13.12 -1.70
C ASP A 36 -11.64 13.49 -0.66
N ALA A 37 -11.94 14.43 0.23
CA ALA A 37 -11.02 14.90 1.27
C ALA A 37 -10.83 13.91 2.44
N GLU A 38 -11.58 12.80 2.47
CA GLU A 38 -11.54 11.79 3.54
C GLU A 38 -11.12 10.43 2.95
N PRO A 39 -9.87 10.30 2.48
CA PRO A 39 -9.39 9.10 1.77
C PRO A 39 -9.43 7.84 2.65
N ASP A 40 -9.48 8.03 3.97
CA ASP A 40 -9.51 6.98 4.97
C ASP A 40 -10.92 6.55 5.39
N LYS A 41 -11.98 7.16 4.85
CA LYS A 41 -13.38 6.85 5.18
C LYS A 41 -14.15 6.24 4.02
N GLY A 42 -15.12 5.38 4.35
CA GLY A 42 -15.95 4.67 3.37
C GLY A 42 -15.18 3.54 2.68
N GLY A 43 -15.59 3.23 1.44
CA GLY A 43 -15.01 2.14 0.65
C GLY A 43 -15.40 0.74 1.12
N VAL A 44 -15.01 -0.26 0.33
CA VAL A 44 -15.26 -1.69 0.60
C VAL A 44 -13.95 -2.34 1.02
N SER A 45 -13.93 -2.95 2.20
CA SER A 45 -12.77 -3.67 2.72
C SER A 45 -12.92 -5.18 2.58
N GLN A 46 -11.87 -5.82 2.10
CA GLN A 46 -11.77 -7.28 1.93
C GLN A 46 -10.51 -7.80 2.62
N MET A 47 -10.61 -8.95 3.29
CA MET A 47 -9.43 -9.63 3.83
C MET A 47 -8.68 -10.28 2.67
N LEU A 48 -7.43 -9.90 2.46
CA LEU A 48 -6.58 -10.49 1.43
C LEU A 48 -5.83 -11.73 1.93
N LEU A 49 -5.26 -11.63 3.13
CA LEU A 49 -4.39 -12.66 3.69
C LEU A 49 -4.59 -12.73 5.21
N ASP A 50 -4.61 -13.96 5.75
CA ASP A 50 -4.41 -14.21 7.18
C ASP A 50 -2.94 -14.61 7.43
N ASN A 51 -2.58 -14.74 8.70
CA ASN A 51 -1.25 -15.12 9.17
C ASN A 51 -0.11 -14.19 8.70
N VAL A 52 -0.39 -12.89 8.55
CA VAL A 52 0.60 -11.89 8.19
C VAL A 52 1.41 -11.48 9.42
N VAL A 53 2.72 -11.66 9.39
CA VAL A 53 3.64 -11.22 10.45
C VAL A 53 4.06 -9.77 10.22
N SER A 54 4.33 -9.40 8.97
CA SER A 54 4.65 -8.02 8.62
C SER A 54 4.44 -7.74 7.14
N LEU A 55 3.99 -6.52 6.83
CA LEU A 55 4.05 -5.92 5.51
C LEU A 55 4.93 -4.67 5.64
N ARG A 56 5.96 -4.54 4.80
CA ARG A 56 6.79 -3.34 4.71
C ARG A 56 6.84 -2.89 3.27
N ILE A 57 6.55 -1.62 3.06
CA ILE A 57 6.67 -0.96 1.77
C ILE A 57 7.78 0.07 1.91
N ARG A 58 8.70 0.09 0.96
CA ARG A 58 9.76 1.10 0.85
C ARG A 58 9.77 1.70 -0.53
N TYR A 59 10.24 2.93 -0.63
CA TYR A 59 10.24 3.73 -1.84
C TYR A 59 11.66 4.15 -2.17
N TRP A 60 12.06 4.07 -3.44
CA TRP A 60 13.39 4.51 -3.85
C TRP A 60 13.42 6.03 -4.00
N ASP A 61 14.25 6.70 -3.22
CA ASP A 61 14.50 8.13 -3.32
C ASP A 61 15.74 8.36 -4.20
N ARG A 62 15.55 9.02 -5.36
CA ARG A 62 16.64 9.30 -6.30
C ARG A 62 17.61 10.35 -5.78
N GLN A 63 17.15 11.29 -4.94
CA GLN A 63 18.02 12.33 -4.39
C GLN A 63 18.92 11.75 -3.31
N LYS A 64 18.36 10.91 -2.43
CA LYS A 64 19.11 10.25 -1.34
C LYS A 64 19.87 9.00 -1.81
N THR A 65 19.53 8.48 -3.00
CA THR A 65 20.07 7.21 -3.52
C THR A 65 19.88 6.07 -2.51
N ASP A 66 18.73 6.04 -1.84
CA ASP A 66 18.40 5.05 -0.81
C ASP A 66 16.89 4.76 -0.74
N TRP A 67 16.53 3.71 -0.01
CA TRP A 67 15.16 3.29 0.27
C TRP A 67 14.61 3.99 1.51
N VAL A 68 13.59 4.82 1.31
CA VAL A 68 12.84 5.49 2.40
C VAL A 68 11.57 4.71 2.76
N ARG A 69 11.08 4.90 3.99
CA ARG A 69 9.90 4.18 4.53
C ARG A 69 8.58 4.89 4.28
N GLU A 70 8.64 6.18 4.00
CA GLU A 70 7.50 7.05 3.82
C GLU A 70 7.72 7.84 2.53
N TRP A 71 6.63 8.05 1.79
CA TRP A 71 6.63 8.90 0.62
C TRP A 71 5.38 9.77 0.70
N ASP A 72 5.58 11.07 0.64
CA ASP A 72 4.55 12.08 0.79
C ASP A 72 4.72 13.09 -0.33
N THR A 73 3.76 13.11 -1.27
CA THR A 73 3.80 13.95 -2.47
C THR A 73 3.47 15.42 -2.21
N GLU A 74 3.02 15.77 -1.00
CA GLU A 74 2.73 17.15 -0.58
C GLU A 74 3.98 17.83 0.00
N ARG A 75 5.00 17.05 0.41
CA ARG A 75 6.28 17.60 0.89
C ARG A 75 7.09 18.17 -0.27
N ILE A 76 7.76 19.29 -0.01
CA ILE A 76 8.59 20.01 -0.98
C ILE A 76 9.62 19.09 -1.65
N GLU A 77 10.27 18.22 -0.87
CA GLU A 77 11.28 17.26 -1.36
C GLU A 77 10.77 16.33 -2.47
N ASN A 78 9.47 15.99 -2.42
CA ASN A 78 8.80 15.02 -3.30
C ASN A 78 7.63 15.65 -4.05
N ALA A 79 7.57 16.97 -4.14
CA ALA A 79 6.41 17.71 -4.62
C ALA A 79 5.98 17.18 -5.99
N LEU A 80 4.79 16.57 -6.03
CA LEU A 80 4.18 16.00 -7.25
C LEU A 80 4.97 14.84 -7.90
N ALA A 81 6.00 14.29 -7.24
CA ALA A 81 6.79 13.18 -7.75
C ALA A 81 6.33 11.84 -7.14
N ILE A 82 6.07 10.86 -8.00
CA ILE A 82 5.79 9.48 -7.59
C ILE A 82 7.12 8.71 -7.48
N PRO A 83 7.29 7.79 -6.51
CA PRO A 83 8.55 7.07 -6.39
C PRO A 83 8.76 6.16 -7.61
N PRO A 84 9.97 6.13 -8.20
CA PRO A 84 10.25 5.35 -9.41
C PRO A 84 10.26 3.84 -9.18
N LEU A 85 10.53 3.41 -7.94
CA LEU A 85 10.56 2.01 -7.53
C LEU A 85 9.89 1.86 -6.18
N VAL A 86 9.17 0.75 -6.03
CA VAL A 86 8.62 0.29 -4.75
C VAL A 86 9.18 -1.08 -4.43
N GLU A 87 9.60 -1.27 -3.19
CA GLU A 87 9.93 -2.57 -2.63
C GLU A 87 8.82 -2.97 -1.67
N ILE A 88 8.23 -4.14 -1.90
CA ILE A 88 7.21 -4.73 -1.06
C ILE A 88 7.81 -5.98 -0.43
N LYS A 89 7.92 -5.98 0.90
CA LYS A 89 8.32 -7.14 1.69
C LYS A 89 7.16 -7.63 2.53
N LEU A 90 6.72 -8.85 2.28
CA LEU A 90 5.66 -9.53 3.02
C LEU A 90 6.25 -10.73 3.77
N VAL A 91 5.92 -10.85 5.05
CA VAL A 91 6.27 -12.00 5.87
C VAL A 91 4.99 -12.67 6.33
N LEU A 92 4.82 -13.93 5.96
CA LEU A 92 3.72 -14.80 6.38
C LEU A 92 4.22 -15.83 7.39
N GLN A 93 3.30 -16.36 8.18
CA GLN A 93 3.53 -17.49 9.06
C GLN A 93 2.65 -18.66 8.60
N ASP A 94 3.24 -19.84 8.44
CA ASP A 94 2.47 -21.05 8.16
C ASP A 94 1.79 -21.61 9.41
N GLU A 95 1.08 -22.74 9.26
CA GLU A 95 0.38 -23.39 10.37
C GLU A 95 1.32 -23.91 11.46
N GLY A 96 2.54 -24.32 11.08
CA GLY A 96 3.59 -24.78 12.00
C GLY A 96 4.38 -23.65 12.67
N GLY A 97 4.08 -22.39 12.35
CA GLY A 97 4.76 -21.23 12.92
C GLY A 97 6.03 -20.82 12.19
N LYS A 98 6.39 -21.47 11.10
CA LYS A 98 7.55 -21.10 10.28
C LYS A 98 7.23 -19.86 9.46
N LYS A 99 8.19 -18.95 9.37
CA LYS A 99 8.06 -17.69 8.63
C LYS A 99 8.51 -17.84 7.19
N MET A 100 7.71 -17.34 6.26
CA MET A 100 8.02 -17.24 4.84
C MET A 100 8.13 -15.76 4.45
N THR A 101 9.18 -15.41 3.73
CA THR A 101 9.41 -14.02 3.28
C THR A 101 9.29 -13.93 1.77
N PHE A 102 8.46 -13.01 1.31
CA PHE A 102 8.31 -12.63 -0.09
C PHE A 102 8.84 -11.21 -0.27
N LEU A 103 9.62 -11.00 -1.32
CA LEU A 103 10.19 -9.70 -1.66
C LEU A 103 9.97 -9.44 -3.14
N THR A 104 9.39 -8.29 -3.46
CA THR A 104 9.23 -7.82 -4.83
C THR A 104 9.70 -6.39 -4.93
N ARG A 105 10.44 -6.08 -5.99
CA ARG A 105 10.79 -4.72 -6.39
C ARG A 105 10.20 -4.47 -7.76
N THR A 106 9.43 -3.40 -7.90
CA THR A 106 8.78 -3.07 -9.16
C THR A 106 8.89 -1.59 -9.47
N LYS A 107 8.90 -1.26 -10.76
CA LYS A 107 8.80 0.11 -11.26
C LYS A 107 7.35 0.57 -11.21
N ILE A 108 7.14 1.84 -10.89
CA ILE A 108 5.86 2.49 -11.14
C ILE A 108 5.93 3.08 -12.55
N PHE A 109 5.07 2.59 -13.45
CA PHE A 109 5.03 3.00 -14.87
C PHE A 109 4.17 4.25 -15.09
N MET A 110 4.18 5.18 -14.13
CA MET A 110 3.52 6.48 -14.22
C MET A 110 4.55 7.55 -13.87
N SER A 111 5.07 8.21 -14.90
CA SER A 111 6.17 9.18 -14.77
C SER A 111 5.70 10.63 -14.71
N GLU A 112 4.45 10.89 -15.08
CA GLU A 112 3.90 12.24 -15.20
C GLU A 112 2.48 12.30 -14.64
N ARG A 113 2.11 13.48 -14.13
CA ARG A 113 0.75 13.76 -13.67
C ARG A 113 -0.21 13.62 -14.86
N LEU A 114 -1.36 12.99 -14.62
CA LEU A 114 -2.48 13.09 -15.54
C LEU A 114 -3.00 14.53 -15.49
N THR A 115 -2.58 15.36 -16.44
CA THR A 115 -3.22 16.64 -16.73
C THR A 115 -4.60 16.34 -17.31
N ARG A 116 -5.65 16.81 -16.63
CA ARG A 116 -7.00 16.85 -17.20
C ARG A 116 -7.12 18.07 -18.10
#